data_AF-A0A368ETK5-F1
#
_entry.id   AF-A0A368ETK5-F1
#
_cell.length_a   1.000
_cell.length_b   1.000
_cell.length_c   1.000
_cell.angle_alpha   90.00
_cell.angle_beta   90.00
_cell.angle_gamma   90.00
#
_symmetry.space_group_name_H-M   'P 1'
#
loop_
_entity.id
_entity.type
_entity.pdbx_description
1 polymer ?
#
loop_
_entity_poly.entity_id
_entity_poly.type
_entity_poly.pdbx_seq_one_letter_code
_entity_poly.pdbx_strand_id
1 'polypeptide(L)'
;MKKNLLILILFFSSVFSQDSNLEVEKDQLVVEVSGMVCAMCAFGIQEGLSELSFLNEKAYKDDGINIDLDTQMIYIPIDLSKKIDEWEAIQIINDAGYDTVAIYTNFDGNKIEKKTIPKLVG
;
A
#
# COMPACT_ATOMS: atom_id res chain seq x y z
N MET A 1 30.27 47.70 9.55
CA MET A 1 30.82 46.39 9.98
C MET A 1 29.64 45.48 10.26
N LYS A 2 29.11 44.77 9.25
CA LYS A 2 29.23 43.31 9.08
C LYS A 2 29.24 42.55 10.42
N LYS A 3 28.14 41.87 10.75
CA LYS A 3 28.14 40.40 10.90
C LYS A 3 26.70 39.87 10.95
N ASN A 4 26.36 39.11 9.91
CA ASN A 4 25.20 38.22 9.84
C ASN A 4 25.16 37.33 11.09
N LEU A 5 23.98 37.11 11.66
CA LEU A 5 23.75 35.94 12.51
C LEU A 5 22.43 35.28 12.12
N LEU A 6 22.57 34.44 11.09
CA LEU A 6 21.90 33.15 10.85
C LEU A 6 20.50 32.96 11.44
N ILE A 7 19.54 33.09 10.54
CA ILE A 7 18.24 32.42 10.52
C ILE A 7 18.45 30.92 10.80
N LEU A 8 17.99 30.43 11.96
CA LEU A 8 17.89 29.01 12.31
C LEU A 8 16.46 28.54 12.00
N ILE A 9 16.18 28.30 10.72
CA ILE A 9 14.96 27.60 10.27
C ILE A 9 15.39 26.18 9.88
N LEU A 10 14.51 25.21 10.16
CA LEU A 10 14.43 23.85 9.61
C LEU A 10 15.12 22.74 10.43
N PHE A 11 14.48 22.32 11.52
CA PHE A 11 14.31 20.90 11.85
C PHE A 11 13.03 20.74 12.69
N PHE A 12 11.92 21.32 12.21
CA PHE A 12 10.63 20.73 12.52
C PHE A 12 10.49 19.60 11.50
N SER A 13 11.07 18.44 11.82
CA SER A 13 10.72 17.20 11.13
C SER A 13 9.21 17.09 11.31
N SER A 14 8.49 17.42 10.24
CA SER A 14 7.07 17.19 10.12
C SER A 14 6.87 15.72 10.47
N VAL A 15 6.39 15.49 11.70
CA VAL A 15 5.65 14.28 12.03
C VAL A 15 4.45 14.37 11.11
N PHE A 16 4.60 13.74 9.95
CA PHE A 16 3.55 13.58 8.99
C PHE A 16 2.65 12.49 9.57
N SER A 17 1.84 12.89 10.55
CA SER A 17 0.64 12.14 10.91
C SER A 17 -0.31 12.35 9.74
N GLN A 18 -0.14 11.50 8.72
CA GLN A 18 -1.08 11.38 7.63
C GLN A 18 -2.32 10.69 8.19
N ASP A 19 -3.20 11.47 8.82
CA ASP A 19 -4.61 11.11 9.01
C ASP A 19 -5.28 11.29 7.63
N SER A 20 -4.89 10.46 6.67
CA SER A 20 -5.63 10.33 5.42
C SER A 20 -6.94 9.61 5.75
N ASN A 21 -8.06 10.16 5.29
CA ASN A 21 -9.30 9.38 5.16
C ASN A 21 -8.99 8.27 4.13
N LEU A 22 -8.47 7.14 4.60
CA LEU A 22 -8.25 5.98 3.76
C LEU A 22 -9.62 5.48 3.30
N GLU A 23 -9.89 5.61 2.02
CA GLU A 23 -11.11 5.12 1.39
C GLU A 23 -10.81 3.73 0.81
N VAL A 24 -11.53 2.72 1.28
CA VAL A 24 -11.40 1.33 0.82
C VAL A 24 -12.73 0.91 0.23
N GLU A 25 -12.75 0.67 -1.08
CA GLU A 25 -13.95 0.21 -1.77
C GLU A 25 -14.30 -1.23 -1.37
N LYS A 26 -15.57 -1.60 -1.58
CA LYS A 26 -16.10 -2.90 -1.12
C LYS A 26 -15.37 -4.08 -1.77
N ASP A 27 -15.03 -3.95 -3.03
CA ASP A 27 -14.33 -4.92 -3.87
C ASP A 27 -12.85 -4.53 -4.02
N GLN A 28 -12.26 -4.01 -2.94
CA GLN A 28 -10.86 -3.63 -2.91
C GLN A 28 -10.16 -4.15 -1.66
N LEU A 29 -8.95 -4.68 -1.87
CA LEU A 29 -7.98 -5.02 -0.86
C LEU A 29 -6.88 -3.95 -0.90
N VAL A 30 -6.65 -3.25 0.21
CA VAL A 30 -5.59 -2.25 0.29
C VAL A 30 -4.48 -2.76 1.21
N VAL A 31 -3.24 -2.69 0.72
CA VAL A 31 -2.07 -3.14 1.46
C VAL A 31 -1.12 -1.97 1.70
N GLU A 32 -0.87 -1.68 2.98
CA GLU A 32 0.16 -0.74 3.39
C GLU A 32 1.49 -1.46 3.47
N VAL A 33 2.47 -0.91 2.77
CA VAL A 33 3.82 -1.47 2.71
C VAL A 33 4.85 -0.49 3.25
N SER A 34 6.01 -1.02 3.63
CA SER A 34 7.18 -0.23 4.01
C SER A 34 8.34 -0.55 3.09
N GLY A 35 9.01 0.49 2.60
CA GLY A 35 10.21 0.39 1.77
C GLY A 35 9.96 0.61 0.28
N MET A 36 8.72 0.90 -0.12
CA MET A 36 8.35 1.19 -1.50
C MET A 36 8.52 2.68 -1.82
N VAL A 37 9.73 3.08 -2.22
CA VAL A 37 10.08 4.50 -2.48
C VAL A 37 10.52 4.76 -3.91
N CYS A 38 10.55 3.74 -4.76
CA CYS A 38 11.03 3.83 -6.14
C CYS A 38 10.00 3.28 -7.11
N ALA A 39 9.54 4.11 -8.05
CA ALA A 39 8.54 3.73 -9.06
C ALA A 39 8.98 2.54 -9.93
N MET A 40 10.28 2.43 -10.22
CA MET A 40 10.81 1.29 -10.98
C MET A 40 10.69 -0.03 -10.20
N CYS A 41 10.83 0.02 -8.87
CA CYS A 41 10.69 -1.15 -8.01
C CYS A 41 9.22 -1.52 -7.77
N ALA A 42 8.30 -0.55 -7.88
CA ALA A 42 6.86 -0.78 -7.81
C ALA A 42 6.29 -1.49 -9.06
N PHE A 43 6.94 -1.35 -10.22
CA PHE A 43 6.51 -2.07 -11.43
C PHE A 43 6.60 -3.59 -11.28
N GLY A 44 7.68 -4.10 -10.67
CA GLY A 44 7.87 -5.55 -10.51
C GLY A 44 6.83 -6.23 -9.61
N ILE A 45 6.40 -5.53 -8.56
CA ILE A 45 5.34 -6.00 -7.67
C ILE A 45 3.95 -5.87 -8.31
N GLN A 46 3.74 -4.86 -9.15
CA GLN A 46 2.51 -4.70 -9.93
C GLN A 46 2.26 -5.92 -10.82
N GLU A 47 3.28 -6.37 -11.55
CA GLU A 47 3.22 -7.58 -12.39
C GLU A 47 2.86 -8.82 -11.54
N GLY A 48 3.54 -9.06 -10.43
CA GLY A 48 3.27 -10.21 -9.58
C GLY A 48 1.85 -10.20 -8.98
N LEU A 49 1.36 -9.03 -8.56
CA LEU A 49 0.01 -8.88 -8.02
C LEU A 49 -1.08 -8.99 -9.09
N SER A 50 -0.75 -8.74 -10.37
CA SER A 50 -1.67 -8.92 -11.49
C SER A 50 -2.04 -10.39 -11.73
N GLU A 51 -1.25 -11.34 -11.21
CA GLU A 51 -1.48 -12.78 -11.33
C GLU A 51 -2.36 -13.35 -10.21
N LEU A 52 -2.79 -12.53 -9.26
CA LEU A 52 -3.59 -12.97 -8.12
C LEU A 52 -4.86 -13.70 -8.57
N SER A 53 -5.06 -14.90 -8.00
CA SER A 53 -6.17 -15.77 -8.36
C SER A 53 -7.55 -15.10 -8.22
N PHE A 54 -7.68 -14.21 -7.23
CA PHE A 54 -8.90 -13.49 -6.87
C PHE A 54 -9.00 -12.06 -7.44
N LEU A 55 -8.10 -11.68 -8.36
CA LEU A 55 -8.10 -10.34 -8.96
C LEU A 55 -9.37 -10.11 -9.81
N ASN A 56 -9.88 -8.87 -9.75
CA ASN A 56 -10.86 -8.35 -10.70
C ASN A 56 -10.14 -7.53 -11.79
N GLU A 57 -9.63 -8.22 -12.81
CA GLU A 57 -8.91 -7.63 -13.95
C GLU A 57 -9.71 -6.54 -14.70
N LYS A 58 -11.03 -6.50 -14.55
CA LYS A 58 -11.89 -5.53 -15.25
C LYS A 58 -11.92 -4.15 -14.60
N ALA A 59 -11.42 -4.01 -13.37
CA ALA A 59 -11.51 -2.78 -12.59
C ALA A 59 -10.52 -1.69 -13.05
N TYR A 60 -9.31 -2.05 -13.50
CA TYR A 60 -8.32 -1.10 -14.01
C TYR A 60 -7.83 -1.49 -15.41
N LYS A 61 -7.51 -0.49 -16.25
CA LYS A 61 -7.18 -0.69 -17.67
C LYS A 61 -5.73 -1.16 -17.92
N ASP A 62 -4.84 -0.96 -16.95
CA ASP A 62 -3.39 -1.18 -17.06
C ASP A 62 -2.92 -2.04 -15.86
N ASP A 63 -2.93 -3.37 -16.04
CA ASP A 63 -2.43 -4.40 -15.10
C ASP A 63 -3.23 -4.60 -13.80
N GLY A 64 -4.38 -3.93 -13.67
CA GLY A 64 -5.32 -4.26 -12.61
C GLY A 64 -4.88 -3.87 -11.20
N ILE A 65 -3.77 -3.17 -10.99
CA ILE A 65 -3.23 -2.84 -9.66
C ILE A 65 -2.85 -1.36 -9.63
N ASN A 66 -3.31 -0.62 -8.61
CA ASN A 66 -2.95 0.79 -8.43
C ASN A 66 -2.01 0.92 -7.23
N ILE A 67 -0.90 1.63 -7.41
CA ILE A 67 0.13 1.82 -6.38
C ILE A 67 0.33 3.31 -6.15
N ASP A 68 0.15 3.74 -4.90
CA ASP A 68 0.45 5.09 -4.44
C ASP A 68 1.77 5.07 -3.66
N LEU A 69 2.81 5.61 -4.26
CA LEU A 69 4.16 5.71 -3.66
C LEU A 69 4.25 6.77 -2.57
N ASP A 70 3.39 7.80 -2.61
CA ASP A 70 3.42 8.88 -1.62
C ASP A 70 2.84 8.39 -0.29
N THR A 71 1.82 7.53 -0.33
CA THR A 71 1.21 6.90 0.85
C THR A 71 1.72 5.48 1.13
N GLN A 72 2.51 4.89 0.23
CA GLN A 72 2.94 3.49 0.26
C GLN A 72 1.77 2.50 0.38
N MET A 73 0.69 2.78 -0.36
CA MET A 73 -0.52 1.96 -0.40
C MET A 73 -0.65 1.28 -1.76
N ILE A 74 -0.97 -0.01 -1.74
CA ILE A 74 -1.30 -0.81 -2.93
C ILE A 74 -2.79 -1.09 -2.89
N TYR A 75 -3.50 -0.70 -3.94
CA TYR A 75 -4.92 -0.90 -4.14
C TYR A 75 -5.14 -2.03 -5.13
N ILE A 76 -5.69 -3.14 -4.65
CA ILE A 76 -5.89 -4.38 -5.39
C ILE A 76 -7.40 -4.59 -5.56
N PRO A 77 -7.94 -4.55 -6.78
CA PRO A 77 -9.34 -4.84 -7.04
C PRO A 77 -9.56 -6.34 -6.98
N ILE A 78 -10.64 -6.75 -6.33
CA ILE A 78 -10.88 -8.16 -6.02
C ILE A 78 -12.24 -8.59 -6.53
N ASP A 79 -12.28 -9.80 -7.06
CA ASP A 79 -13.53 -10.45 -7.44
C ASP A 79 -14.09 -11.16 -6.22
N LEU A 80 -15.07 -10.54 -5.56
CA LEU A 80 -15.74 -11.08 -4.36
C LEU A 80 -16.46 -12.41 -4.61
N SER A 81 -16.63 -12.84 -5.86
CA SER A 81 -17.16 -14.18 -6.18
C SER A 81 -16.11 -15.30 -6.01
N LYS A 82 -14.83 -14.94 -5.96
CA LYS A 82 -13.71 -15.88 -5.79
C LYS A 82 -13.32 -15.99 -4.31
N LYS A 83 -12.57 -17.05 -3.99
CA LYS A 83 -11.99 -17.21 -2.65
C LYS A 83 -10.82 -16.24 -2.51
N ILE A 84 -10.97 -15.25 -1.63
CA ILE A 84 -9.93 -14.26 -1.34
C ILE A 84 -8.87 -14.90 -0.43
N ASP A 85 -7.61 -14.84 -0.86
CA ASP A 85 -6.45 -15.27 -0.07
C ASP A 85 -5.49 -14.10 0.10
N GLU A 86 -5.70 -13.31 1.16
CA GLU A 86 -4.82 -12.19 1.53
C GLU A 86 -3.34 -12.60 1.64
N TRP A 87 -3.07 -13.86 1.99
CA TRP A 87 -1.70 -14.35 2.16
C TRP A 87 -0.93 -14.42 0.85
N GLU A 88 -1.61 -14.74 -0.26
CA GLU A 88 -1.02 -14.76 -1.60
C GLU A 88 -0.42 -13.39 -1.93
N ALA A 89 -1.17 -12.31 -1.70
CA ALA A 89 -0.70 -10.94 -1.89
C ALA A 89 0.46 -10.57 -0.94
N ILE A 90 0.37 -10.94 0.34
CA ILE A 90 1.45 -10.70 1.32
C ILE A 90 2.76 -11.36 0.88
N GLN A 91 2.71 -12.61 0.40
CA GLN A 91 3.91 -13.32 -0.04
C GLN A 91 4.55 -12.65 -1.25
N ILE A 92 3.76 -12.29 -2.26
CA ILE A 92 4.26 -11.57 -3.44
C ILE A 92 4.96 -10.26 -3.02
N ILE A 93 4.36 -9.50 -2.10
CA ILE A 93 4.92 -8.24 -1.60
C ILE A 93 6.25 -8.46 -0.86
N ASN A 94 6.30 -9.46 0.02
CA ASN A 94 7.51 -9.77 0.78
C ASN A 94 8.63 -10.35 -0.11
N ASP A 95 8.29 -11.19 -1.08
CA ASP A 95 9.23 -11.75 -2.05
C ASP A 95 9.82 -10.67 -2.97
N ALA A 96 9.05 -9.61 -3.24
CA ALA A 96 9.54 -8.41 -3.92
C ALA A 96 10.45 -7.52 -3.04
N GLY A 97 10.64 -7.86 -1.76
CA GLY A 97 11.55 -7.20 -0.83
C GLY A 97 10.95 -6.07 0.00
N TYR A 98 9.62 -6.00 0.09
CA TYR A 98 8.92 -5.01 0.91
C TYR A 98 8.30 -5.63 2.15
N ASP A 99 8.17 -4.85 3.22
CA ASP A 99 7.46 -5.32 4.40
C ASP A 99 5.97 -4.97 4.28
N THR A 100 5.08 -5.96 4.39
CA THR A 100 3.66 -5.68 4.60
C THR A 100 3.42 -5.20 6.04
N VAL A 101 2.88 -4.00 6.21
CA VAL A 101 2.63 -3.37 7.53
C VAL A 101 1.20 -3.63 7.98
N ALA A 102 0.24 -3.38 7.09
CA ALA A 102 -1.17 -3.56 7.38
C ALA A 102 -1.97 -3.88 6.12
N ILE A 103 -3.11 -4.51 6.34
CA ILE A 103 -4.12 -4.77 5.32
C ILE A 103 -5.42 -4.10 5.73
N TYR A 104 -6.11 -3.52 4.75
CA TYR A 104 -7.40 -2.89 4.90
C TYR A 104 -8.39 -3.51 3.92
N THR A 105 -9.57 -3.87 4.40
CA THR A 105 -10.63 -4.48 3.60
C THR A 105 -11.98 -3.87 3.94
N ASN A 106 -12.92 -3.91 3.00
CA ASN A 106 -14.30 -3.47 3.21
C ASN A 106 -15.30 -4.42 2.54
N PHE A 107 -15.03 -5.74 2.61
CA PHE A 107 -15.78 -6.73 1.81
C PHE A 107 -17.28 -6.79 2.14
N ASP A 108 -17.67 -6.37 3.35
CA ASP A 108 -19.06 -6.27 3.78
C ASP A 108 -19.74 -4.96 3.34
N GLY A 109 -18.96 -3.96 2.91
CA GLY A 109 -19.42 -2.63 2.50
C GLY A 109 -19.87 -1.73 3.66
N ASN A 110 -19.72 -2.18 4.91
CA ASN A 110 -20.22 -1.46 6.09
C ASN A 110 -19.12 -0.77 6.87
N LYS A 111 -17.91 -1.34 6.89
CA LYS A 111 -16.78 -0.83 7.66
C LYS A 111 -15.45 -1.27 7.06
N ILE A 112 -14.44 -0.44 7.29
CA ILE A 112 -13.06 -0.78 6.98
C ILE A 112 -12.51 -1.63 8.12
N GLU A 113 -12.08 -2.85 7.81
CA GLU A 113 -11.35 -3.72 8.71
C GLU A 113 -9.85 -3.53 8.51
N LYS A 114 -9.12 -3.18 9.57
CA LYS A 114 -7.65 -3.08 9.56
C LYS A 114 -7.04 -4.29 10.26
N LYS A 115 -6.11 -4.96 9.59
CA LYS A 115 -5.30 -6.06 10.13
C LYS A 115 -3.83 -5.68 10.06
N THR A 116 -3.20 -5.50 11.21
CA THR A 116 -1.75 -5.25 11.27
C THR A 116 -1.00 -6.56 11.07
N ILE A 117 -0.01 -6.55 10.18
CA ILE A 117 0.83 -7.71 9.93
C ILE A 117 2.09 -7.57 10.78
N PRO A 118 2.32 -8.45 11.78
CA PRO A 118 3.53 -8.39 12.57
C PRO A 118 4.71 -8.68 11.65
N LYS A 119 5.74 -7.83 11.73
CA LYS A 119 6.98 -8.02 10.97
C LYS A 119 7.53 -9.40 11.31
N LEU A 120 7.58 -10.29 10.31
CA LEU A 120 8.23 -11.59 10.46
C LEU A 120 9.72 -11.30 10.59
N VAL A 121 10.22 -11.31 11.83
CA VAL A 121 11.64 -11.18 12.11
C VAL A 121 12.29 -12.49 11.67
N GLY A 122 12.78 -12.53 10.44
CA GLY A 122 13.62 -13.60 9.89
C GLY A 122 15.06 -13.46 10.36
#